data_AF-X1J0S7-F1
#
_entry.id   AF-X1J0S7-F1
#
_cell.length_a   1.000
_cell.length_b   1.000
_cell.length_c   1.000
_cell.angle_alpha   90.00
_cell.angle_beta   90.00
_cell.angle_gamma   90.00
#
_symmetry.space_group_name_H-M   'P 1'
#
loop_
_entity.id
_entity.type
_entity.pdbx_description
1 polymer ?
#
loop_
_entity_poly.entity_id
_entity_poly.type
_entity_poly.pdbx_seq_one_letter_code
_entity_poly.pdbx_strand_id
1 'polypeptide(L)'
;ALELDEKLGQEGFSRSSRKWTSHLTLGRVKVLKEKEKLKALLLQYCKEVEGVEVKVKSLSVIKSELTPQGAIHTILERIPLQSVNRN
;
A
#
# COMPACT_ATOMS: atom_id res chain seq x y z
N ALA A 1 4.57 -7.67 8.16
CA ALA A 1 5.03 -6.27 8.00
C ALA A 1 6.06 -5.89 9.03
N LEU A 2 5.79 -6.07 10.34
CA LEU A 2 6.77 -5.80 11.41
C LEU A 2 8.08 -6.57 11.22
N GLU A 3 8.01 -7.89 11.01
CA GLU A 3 9.19 -8.72 10.73
C GLU A 3 10.03 -8.20 9.55
N LEU A 4 9.38 -7.79 8.46
CA LEU A 4 10.06 -7.24 7.29
C LEU A 4 10.75 -5.91 7.61
N ASP A 5 10.07 -4.98 8.30
CA ASP A 5 10.64 -3.69 8.71
C ASP A 5 11.81 -3.88 9.70
N GLU A 6 11.70 -4.86 10.59
CA GLU A 6 12.76 -5.20 11.54
C GLU A 6 14.02 -5.72 10.83
N LYS A 7 13.85 -6.64 9.88
CA LYS A 7 14.93 -7.21 9.06
C LYS A 7 15.57 -6.15 8.17
N LEU A 8 14.78 -5.33 7.48
CA LEU A 8 15.31 -4.20 6.70
C LEU A 8 16.07 -3.22 7.62
N GLY A 9 15.58 -2.99 8.84
CA GLY A 9 16.31 -2.18 9.83
C GLY A 9 17.69 -2.74 10.19
N GLN A 10 17.84 -4.07 10.26
CA GLN A 10 19.13 -4.73 10.51
C GLN A 10 20.10 -4.55 9.34
N GLU A 11 19.59 -4.47 8.11
CA GLU A 11 20.35 -4.19 6.89
C GLU A 11 20.62 -2.68 6.66
N GLY A 12 20.29 -1.82 7.64
CA GLY A 12 20.60 -0.38 7.61
C GLY A 12 19.49 0.51 7.04
N PHE A 13 18.32 -0.02 6.72
CA PHE A 13 17.18 0.81 6.30
C PHE A 13 16.54 1.53 7.48
N SER A 14 16.06 2.75 7.26
CA SER A 14 15.32 3.50 8.29
C SER A 14 13.98 2.83 8.58
N ARG A 15 13.73 2.52 9.86
CA ARG A 15 12.45 1.96 10.31
C ARG A 15 11.33 2.99 10.21
N SER A 16 10.13 2.53 9.90
CA SER A 16 8.95 3.40 9.92
C SER A 16 8.52 3.70 11.36
N SER A 17 8.42 4.98 11.71
CA SER A 17 7.82 5.41 12.99
C SER A 17 6.30 5.25 13.03
N ARG A 18 5.66 5.05 11.87
CA ARG A 18 4.21 4.85 11.76
C ARG A 18 3.87 3.37 11.85
N LYS A 19 2.86 3.07 12.67
CA LYS A 19 2.23 1.75 12.70
C LYS A 19 1.74 1.38 11.30
N TRP A 20 2.14 0.22 10.82
CA TRP A 20 1.70 -0.29 9.52
C TRP A 20 0.21 -0.64 9.55
N THR A 21 -0.50 -0.32 8.48
CA THR A 21 -1.90 -0.72 8.24
C THR A 21 -2.05 -1.02 6.76
N SER A 22 -2.51 -2.23 6.42
CA SER A 22 -2.79 -2.62 5.03
C SER A 22 -3.95 -1.79 4.49
N HIS A 23 -3.69 -1.02 3.44
CA HIS A 23 -4.71 -0.25 2.72
C HIS A 23 -4.29 -0.07 1.27
N LEU A 24 -5.28 0.12 0.39
CA LEU A 24 -5.06 0.56 -0.97
C LEU A 24 -5.27 2.07 -1.04
N THR A 25 -4.26 2.81 -1.48
CA THR A 25 -4.42 4.25 -1.72
C THR A 25 -5.25 4.46 -2.98
N LEU A 26 -6.45 5.00 -2.86
CA LEU A 26 -7.32 5.33 -4.00
C LEU A 26 -7.02 6.71 -4.60
N GLY A 27 -6.47 7.61 -3.78
CA GLY A 27 -6.14 8.97 -4.20
C GLY A 27 -5.57 9.78 -3.04
N ARG A 28 -5.07 10.98 -3.34
CA ARG A 28 -4.55 11.93 -2.34
C ARG A 28 -5.25 13.27 -2.52
N VAL A 29 -6.01 13.68 -1.52
CA VAL A 29 -6.67 14.99 -1.50
C VAL A 29 -5.62 16.06 -1.24
N LYS A 30 -5.36 16.93 -2.23
CA LYS A 30 -4.41 18.06 -2.09
C LYS A 30 -5.03 19.25 -1.37
N VAL A 31 -6.30 19.53 -1.66
CA VAL A 31 -7.08 20.62 -1.05
C VAL A 31 -8.47 20.10 -0.74
N LEU A 32 -8.89 20.18 0.52
CA LEU A 32 -10.20 19.72 0.97
C LEU A 32 -11.16 20.91 1.07
N LYS A 33 -12.08 21.04 0.10
CA LYS A 33 -13.08 22.12 0.07
C LYS A 33 -14.39 21.72 0.75
N GLU A 34 -15.06 20.69 0.24
CA GLU A 34 -16.39 20.25 0.72
C GLU A 34 -16.26 18.95 1.53
N LYS A 35 -15.72 19.03 2.75
CA LYS A 35 -15.42 17.87 3.60
C LYS A 35 -16.62 16.95 3.82
N GLU A 36 -17.76 17.50 4.22
CA GLU A 36 -18.94 16.69 4.56
C GLU A 36 -19.56 16.01 3.33
N LYS A 37 -19.53 16.68 2.17
CA LYS A 37 -19.98 16.09 0.91
C LYS A 37 -19.08 14.93 0.47
N LEU A 38 -17.76 15.10 0.57
CA LEU A 38 -16.81 14.02 0.28
C LEU A 38 -17.03 12.84 1.24
N LYS A 39 -17.22 13.10 2.53
CA LYS A 39 -17.52 12.07 3.52
C LYS A 39 -18.81 11.32 3.20
N ALA A 40 -19.88 12.04 2.85
CA ALA A 40 -21.16 11.43 2.48
C ALA A 40 -21.02 10.53 1.24
N LEU A 41 -20.32 11.00 0.20
CA LEU A 41 -20.02 10.19 -0.99
C LEU A 41 -19.22 8.94 -0.64
N LEU A 42 -18.16 9.06 0.16
CA LEU A 42 -17.36 7.89 0.58
C LEU A 42 -18.21 6.87 1.33
N LEU A 43 -19.02 7.31 2.30
CA LEU A 43 -19.89 6.41 3.08
C LEU A 43 -20.96 5.71 2.23
N GLN A 44 -21.44 6.36 1.17
CA GLN A 44 -22.37 5.76 0.21
C GLN A 44 -21.74 4.55 -0.49
N TYR A 45 -20.49 4.68 -0.96
CA TYR A 45 -19.80 3.62 -1.71
C TYR A 45 -19.07 2.60 -0.82
N CYS A 46 -18.76 2.92 0.45
CA CYS A 46 -18.02 2.01 1.35
C CYS A 46 -18.69 0.64 1.53
N LYS A 47 -20.02 0.54 1.44
CA LYS A 47 -20.74 -0.73 1.59
C LYS A 47 -20.55 -1.68 0.41
N GLU A 48 -20.18 -1.16 -0.75
CA GLU A 48 -20.02 -1.96 -1.98
C GLU A 48 -18.68 -2.72 -2.02
N VAL A 49 -17.73 -2.36 -1.14
CA VAL A 49 -16.37 -2.92 -1.11
C VAL A 49 -16.12 -3.85 0.08
N GLU A 50 -17.13 -4.07 0.92
CA GLU A 50 -17.05 -4.99 2.05
C GLU A 50 -16.96 -6.44 1.54
N GLY A 51 -16.03 -7.23 2.11
CA GLY A 51 -15.83 -8.64 1.72
C GLY A 51 -15.03 -8.86 0.44
N VAL A 52 -14.42 -7.82 -0.15
CA VAL A 52 -13.53 -7.98 -1.30
C VAL A 52 -12.21 -8.61 -0.85
N GLU A 53 -11.90 -9.77 -1.42
CA GLU A 53 -10.63 -10.47 -1.19
C GLU A 53 -9.65 -10.27 -2.35
N VAL A 54 -8.36 -10.21 -2.01
CA VAL A 54 -7.28 -10.17 -3.00
C VAL A 54 -6.30 -11.29 -2.72
N LYS A 55 -6.11 -12.19 -3.69
CA LYS A 55 -5.07 -13.21 -3.63
C LYS A 55 -3.69 -12.58 -3.84
N VAL A 56 -2.90 -12.50 -2.78
CA VAL A 56 -1.51 -12.02 -2.85
C VAL A 56 -0.61 -13.12 -3.41
N LYS A 57 -0.04 -12.89 -4.60
CA LYS A 57 0.80 -13.89 -5.31
C LYS A 57 2.31 -13.64 -5.18
N SER A 58 2.71 -12.40 -4.90
CA SER A 58 4.12 -12.01 -4.90
C SER A 58 4.32 -10.70 -4.15
N LEU A 59 5.56 -10.49 -3.71
CA LEU A 59 6.08 -9.17 -3.34
C LEU A 59 6.85 -8.59 -4.53
N SER A 60 6.94 -7.27 -4.60
CA SER A 60 7.75 -6.59 -5.64
C SER A 60 8.57 -5.49 -5.00
N VAL A 61 9.86 -5.45 -5.36
CA VAL A 61 10.76 -4.35 -5.01
C VAL A 61 10.61 -3.30 -6.09
N ILE A 62 10.19 -2.09 -5.71
CA ILE A 62 9.83 -1.02 -6.64
C ILE A 62 10.78 0.16 -6.44
N LYS A 63 11.41 0.62 -7.52
CA LYS A 63 12.09 1.92 -7.57
C LYS A 63 11.07 3.00 -7.93
N SER A 64 11.10 4.11 -7.22
CA SER A 64 10.29 5.28 -7.52
C SER A 64 11.20 6.45 -7.91
N GLU A 65 11.04 6.97 -9.12
CA GLU A 65 11.79 8.11 -9.63
C GLU A 65 10.83 9.28 -9.86
N LEU A 66 11.01 10.36 -9.10
CA LEU A 66 10.13 11.52 -9.19
C LEU A 66 10.54 12.38 -10.39
N THR A 67 9.58 12.63 -11.28
CA THR A 67 9.73 13.56 -12.40
C THR A 67 8.71 14.70 -12.28
N PRO A 68 8.90 15.82 -13.00
CA PRO A 68 7.88 16.87 -13.07
C PRO A 68 6.50 16.37 -13.55
N GLN A 69 6.47 15.31 -14.37
CA GLN A 69 5.25 14.71 -14.90
C GLN A 69 4.61 13.70 -13.94
N GLY A 70 5.32 13.28 -12.88
CA GLY A 70 4.85 12.30 -11.91
C GLY A 70 5.94 11.30 -11.50
N ALA A 71 5.61 10.40 -10.58
CA ALA A 71 6.50 9.31 -10.20
C ALA A 71 6.49 8.21 -11.28
N ILE A 72 7.67 7.83 -11.74
CA ILE A 72 7.87 6.63 -12.56
C ILE A 72 8.20 5.48 -11.62
N HIS A 73 7.43 4.39 -11.71
CA HIS A 73 7.63 3.19 -10.89
C HIS A 73 8.21 2.07 -11.75
N THR A 74 9.38 1.57 -11.35
CA THR A 74 10.07 0.47 -12.01
C THR A 74 10.12 -0.72 -11.06
N ILE A 75 9.66 -1.88 -11.51
CA ILE A 75 9.80 -3.13 -10.74
C ILE A 75 11.25 -3.60 -10.91
N LEU A 76 12.02 -3.59 -9.83
CA LEU A 76 13.40 -4.09 -9.79
C LEU A 76 13.43 -5.61 -9.65
N GLU A 77 12.51 -6.15 -8.84
CA GLU A 77 12.42 -7.58 -8.58
C GLU A 77 10.98 -7.97 -8.23
N ARG A 78 10.59 -9.19 -8.61
CA ARG A 78 9.34 -9.82 -8.18
C ARG A 78 9.66 -11.12 -7.49
N ILE A 79 9.22 -11.23 -6.23
CA ILE A 79 9.45 -12.38 -5.36
C ILE A 79 8.11 -13.13 -5.23
N PRO A 80 7.93 -14.29 -5.89
CA PRO A 80 6.70 -15.07 -5.76
C PRO A 80 6.50 -15.56 -4.33
N LEU A 81 5.28 -15.47 -3.83
CA LEU A 81 4.91 -16.11 -2.57
C LEU A 81 4.48 -17.55 -2.88
N GLN A 82 5.18 -18.52 -2.30
CA GLN A 82 4.76 -19.92 -2.37
C GLN A 82 3.55 -20.12 -1.45
N SER A 83 2.61 -20.96 -1.89
CA SER A 83 1.53 -21.43 -1.00
C SER A 83 2.19 -22.19 0.15
N VAL A 84 2.17 -21.61 1.35
CA VAL A 84 2.50 -22.38 2.54
C VAL A 84 1.33 -23.33 2.75
N ASN A 85 1.45 -24.56 2.25
CA ASN A 85 0.61 -25.66 2.72
C ASN A 85 1.03 -25.91 4.18
N ARG A 86 0.33 -25.29 5.12
CA ARG A 86 0.42 -25.65 6.53
C ARG A 86 -0.36 -26.95 6.68
N ASN A 87 0.34 -28.08 6.65
CA ASN A 87 -0.17 -29.35 7.16
C ASN A 87 -0.32 -29.28 8.68
#